data_AF-E1EVI9-F1
#
_entry.id   AF-E1EVI9-F1
#
_cell.length_a   1.000
_cell.length_b   1.000
_cell.length_c   1.000
_cell.angle_alpha   90.00
_cell.angle_beta   90.00
_cell.angle_gamma   90.00
#
_symmetry.space_group_name_H-M   'P 1'
#
loop_
_entity.id
_entity.type
_entity.pdbx_description
1 polymer ?
#
loop_
_entity_poly.entity_id
_entity_poly.type
_entity_poly.pdbx_seq_one_letter_code
_entity_poly.pdbx_strand_id
1 'polypeptide(L)'
;MLIGLLLVCVVVRIHCTSELDKANHKTCTRVASVVDECPIKDCKACSEDKGTCTECEPGKHLTPTKKACLADCPAGTYLLEQACTPCDPSCAECGGAGASKCTACPAGKMLRYADEGKLNEGGQCVEGPECETCGLTIGGTKYCSKCKGSSVPLNGVCTSNAARAQFCTTAADGACTVCAAGYFIQGGGCYETTRQPGEQICALTDNKGKCQTCANGLGPDGAGTCPSCDPTCKTCSAANQENKCTTCATGYYKTALEGVCTSCESDSNGVTGVRNCLNCAPPSAGSGSVLCYLMKGGDSTGGSTNKSGLSTGAIAGISVAVVIVVGGLVGFLCWWFICRGKA
;
A
#
# COMPACT_ATOMS: atom_id res chain seq x y z
N MET A 1 3.43 13.02 -66.32
CA MET A 1 3.57 14.49 -66.26
C MET A 1 2.17 15.04 -66.02
N LEU A 2 1.74 15.60 -64.88
CA LEU A 2 2.31 16.20 -63.66
C LEU A 2 1.54 15.57 -62.45
N ILE A 3 2.14 15.14 -61.33
CA ILE A 3 2.59 15.92 -60.13
C ILE A 3 1.47 16.85 -59.62
N GLY A 4 0.93 16.82 -58.39
CA GLY A 4 1.28 16.17 -57.12
C GLY A 4 0.63 16.98 -55.99
N LEU A 5 0.33 16.33 -54.85
CA LEU A 5 -0.07 16.89 -53.54
C LEU A 5 -1.50 17.46 -53.38
N LEU A 6 -2.42 16.55 -53.07
CA LEU A 6 -3.54 16.77 -52.15
C LEU A 6 -3.21 15.99 -50.86
N LEU A 7 -2.66 16.65 -49.84
CA LEU A 7 -2.60 16.10 -48.47
C LEU A 7 -2.59 17.23 -47.44
N VAL A 8 -3.73 17.31 -46.73
CA VAL A 8 -3.88 17.62 -45.31
C VAL A 8 -3.43 19.01 -44.83
N CYS A 9 -4.34 19.98 -44.88
CA CYS A 9 -4.36 21.08 -43.90
C CYS A 9 -4.79 20.52 -42.54
N VAL A 10 -3.84 20.01 -41.74
CA VAL A 10 -4.02 19.95 -40.29
C VAL A 10 -3.95 21.39 -39.81
N VAL A 11 -5.10 21.93 -39.40
CA VAL A 11 -5.16 23.21 -38.68
C VAL A 11 -4.53 22.98 -37.32
N VAL A 12 -3.21 23.16 -37.22
CA VAL A 12 -2.55 23.40 -35.94
C VAL A 12 -3.01 24.78 -35.49
N ARG A 13 -3.88 24.84 -34.47
CA ARG A 13 -4.16 26.10 -33.77
C ARG A 13 -2.91 26.54 -33.02
N ILE A 14 -2.03 27.23 -33.74
CA ILE A 14 -0.91 27.97 -33.16
C ILE A 14 -1.53 29.22 -32.51
N HIS A 15 -1.61 29.23 -31.17
CA HIS A 15 -1.91 30.46 -30.44
C HIS A 15 -0.66 31.33 -30.45
N CYS A 16 -0.57 32.23 -31.43
CA CYS A 16 0.32 33.39 -31.35
C CYS A 16 -0.44 34.51 -30.63
N THR A 17 -0.13 34.76 -29.35
CA THR A 17 -0.51 36.02 -28.70
C THR A 17 0.49 37.08 -29.15
N SER A 18 0.10 37.88 -30.13
CA SER A 18 0.90 39.01 -30.62
C SER A 18 0.72 40.24 -29.72
N GLU A 19 1.80 40.73 -29.11
CA GLU A 19 1.97 42.18 -28.98
C GLU A 19 2.96 42.61 -30.08
N LEU A 20 2.43 43.39 -31.04
CA LEU A 20 3.16 43.87 -32.21
C LEU A 20 3.95 45.13 -31.83
N ASP A 21 5.27 45.04 -31.73
CA ASP A 21 6.15 46.20 -31.75
C ASP A 21 6.86 46.28 -33.11
N LYS A 22 6.44 47.24 -33.95
CA LYS A 22 6.94 47.46 -35.31
C LYS A 22 8.29 48.17 -35.27
N ALA A 23 9.40 47.46 -35.02
CA ALA A 23 10.72 48.06 -35.25
C ALA A 23 11.90 47.12 -35.46
N ASN A 24 11.80 45.79 -35.25
CA ASN A 24 12.99 44.96 -35.41
C ASN A 24 12.68 43.55 -35.90
N HIS A 25 13.32 43.19 -37.01
CA HIS A 25 13.29 41.89 -37.64
C HIS A 25 13.75 40.83 -36.62
N LYS A 26 12.83 40.08 -35.99
CA LYS A 26 13.17 39.02 -35.03
C LYS A 26 12.62 37.66 -35.45
N THR A 27 13.56 36.72 -35.44
CA THR A 27 13.42 35.27 -35.55
C THR A 27 12.30 34.73 -34.65
N CYS A 28 11.44 33.89 -35.23
CA CYS A 28 10.64 32.94 -34.46
C CYS A 28 11.57 31.92 -33.82
N THR A 29 12.08 32.21 -32.62
CA THR A 29 12.69 31.18 -31.80
C THR A 29 11.55 30.34 -31.25
N ARG A 30 11.45 29.09 -31.71
CA ARG A 30 10.60 28.06 -31.11
C ARG A 30 10.94 28.04 -29.63
N VAL A 31 10.07 28.59 -28.77
CA VAL A 31 10.06 28.21 -27.36
C VAL A 31 9.75 26.72 -27.44
N ALA A 32 10.77 25.89 -27.20
CA ALA A 32 10.55 24.47 -27.00
C ALA A 32 9.40 24.38 -26.01
N SER A 33 8.30 23.76 -26.44
CA SER A 33 7.17 23.43 -25.58
C SER A 33 7.76 23.00 -24.25
N VAL A 34 7.34 23.65 -23.16
CA VAL A 34 7.58 23.14 -21.81
C VAL A 34 7.35 21.64 -21.93
N VAL A 35 8.41 20.84 -21.74
CA VAL A 35 8.27 19.39 -21.77
C VAL A 35 7.14 19.12 -20.81
N ASP A 36 6.08 18.47 -21.28
CA ASP A 36 4.92 18.09 -20.49
C ASP A 36 5.41 17.07 -19.46
N GLU A 37 6.11 17.55 -18.44
CA GLU A 37 6.81 16.74 -17.47
C GLU A 37 5.78 15.97 -16.66
N CYS A 38 6.12 14.73 -16.33
CA CYS A 38 5.23 13.87 -15.59
C CYS A 38 5.03 14.46 -14.18
N PRO A 39 3.79 14.76 -13.75
CA PRO A 39 3.52 15.29 -12.42
C PRO A 39 3.70 14.23 -11.32
N ILE A 40 3.82 12.95 -11.69
CA ILE A 40 4.05 11.86 -10.75
C ILE A 40 5.53 11.87 -10.37
N LYS A 41 5.78 12.03 -9.07
CA LYS A 41 7.14 12.03 -8.52
C LYS A 41 7.88 10.74 -8.89
N ASP A 42 9.15 10.88 -9.24
CA ASP A 42 10.07 9.77 -9.58
C ASP A 42 9.63 8.94 -10.81
N CYS A 43 8.77 9.51 -11.66
CA CYS A 43 8.27 8.90 -12.89
C CYS A 43 8.89 9.56 -14.13
N LYS A 44 9.59 8.76 -14.93
CA LYS A 44 10.26 9.18 -16.16
C LYS A 44 9.29 9.38 -17.33
N ALA A 45 8.28 8.51 -17.44
CA ALA A 45 7.26 8.59 -18.48
C ALA A 45 5.88 8.25 -17.93
N CYS A 46 4.86 9.04 -18.31
CA CYS A 46 3.46 8.82 -17.95
C CYS A 46 2.56 8.56 -19.15
N SER A 47 1.40 8.02 -18.84
CA SER A 47 0.20 8.00 -19.70
C SER A 47 -0.14 9.39 -20.26
N GLU A 48 -0.89 9.41 -21.37
CA GLU A 48 -1.34 10.64 -22.04
C GLU A 48 -2.16 11.55 -21.12
N ASP A 49 -2.99 10.97 -20.23
CA ASP A 49 -3.77 11.70 -19.23
C ASP A 49 -2.95 12.15 -18.01
N LYS A 50 -1.66 11.79 -17.96
CA LYS A 50 -0.73 12.05 -16.85
C LYS A 50 -1.18 11.50 -15.49
N GLY A 51 -2.20 10.64 -15.45
CA GLY A 51 -2.74 10.04 -14.24
C GLY A 51 -2.06 8.75 -13.80
N THR A 52 -1.27 8.13 -14.67
CA THR A 52 -0.47 6.94 -14.37
C THR A 52 0.93 7.00 -14.96
N CYS A 53 1.88 6.39 -14.27
CA CYS A 53 3.27 6.22 -14.66
C CYS A 53 3.45 4.92 -15.45
N THR A 54 4.21 4.99 -16.53
CA THR A 54 4.56 3.84 -17.38
C THR A 54 6.01 3.42 -17.22
N GLU A 55 6.90 4.35 -16.88
CA GLU A 55 8.32 4.10 -16.65
C GLU A 55 8.80 4.92 -15.46
N CYS A 56 9.38 4.25 -14.47
CA CYS A 56 9.97 4.91 -13.30
C CYS A 56 11.42 5.33 -13.56
N GLU A 57 11.90 6.30 -12.79
CA GLU A 57 13.32 6.65 -12.77
C GLU A 57 14.18 5.45 -12.28
N PRO A 58 15.48 5.37 -12.68
CA PRO A 58 16.37 4.29 -12.25
C PRO A 58 16.41 4.12 -10.73
N GLY A 59 16.35 2.87 -10.26
CA GLY A 59 16.33 2.54 -8.83
C GLY A 59 14.97 2.78 -8.14
N LYS A 60 13.90 2.97 -8.92
CA LYS A 60 12.52 3.07 -8.43
C LYS A 60 11.66 1.97 -9.04
N HIS A 61 10.60 1.62 -8.34
CA HIS A 61 9.71 0.51 -8.66
C HIS A 61 8.28 0.99 -8.82
N LEU A 62 7.64 0.57 -9.92
CA LEU A 62 6.29 0.98 -10.25
C LEU A 62 5.29 0.30 -9.31
N THR A 63 4.43 1.09 -8.66
CA THR A 63 3.36 0.57 -7.81
C THR A 63 2.25 -0.10 -8.63
N PRO A 64 1.47 -1.04 -8.04
CA PRO A 64 0.35 -1.70 -8.73
C PRO A 64 -0.69 -0.73 -9.32
N THR A 65 -0.98 0.37 -8.61
CA THR A 65 -1.90 1.41 -9.10
C THR A 65 -1.29 2.29 -10.19
N LYS A 66 0.02 2.16 -10.46
CA LYS A 66 0.82 2.99 -11.38
C LYS A 66 0.83 4.48 -11.03
N LYS A 67 0.40 4.87 -9.84
CA LYS A 67 0.31 6.29 -9.43
C LYS A 67 1.54 6.78 -8.68
N ALA A 68 2.53 5.90 -8.46
CA ALA A 68 3.77 6.23 -7.80
C ALA A 68 4.91 5.28 -8.19
N CYS A 69 6.13 5.80 -8.08
CA CYS A 69 7.38 5.08 -8.18
C CYS A 69 8.08 5.13 -6.82
N LEU A 70 8.35 3.99 -6.20
CA LEU A 70 8.90 3.90 -4.83
C LEU A 70 10.29 3.29 -4.84
N ALA A 71 11.13 3.64 -3.85
CA ALA A 71 12.46 3.03 -3.72
C ALA A 71 12.38 1.55 -3.33
N ASP A 72 11.41 1.21 -2.47
CA ASP A 72 11.12 -0.14 -2.03
C ASP A 72 9.64 -0.45 -2.28
N CYS A 73 9.35 -1.73 -2.53
CA CYS A 73 7.98 -2.16 -2.70
C CYS A 73 7.19 -2.09 -1.37
N PRO A 74 5.99 -1.52 -1.37
CA PRO A 74 5.20 -1.36 -0.15
C PRO A 74 4.73 -2.73 0.37
N ALA A 75 4.43 -2.81 1.67
CA ALA A 75 3.85 -4.00 2.28
C ALA A 75 2.61 -4.48 1.51
N GLY A 76 2.49 -5.80 1.34
CA GLY A 76 1.49 -6.43 0.47
C GLY A 76 1.91 -6.56 -1.00
N THR A 77 3.13 -6.14 -1.35
CA THR A 77 3.73 -6.37 -2.68
C THR A 77 5.17 -6.91 -2.55
N TYR A 78 5.64 -7.57 -3.61
CA TYR A 78 7.04 -7.99 -3.76
C TYR A 78 7.61 -7.46 -5.07
N LEU A 79 8.94 -7.32 -5.13
CA LEU A 79 9.61 -6.87 -6.33
C LEU A 79 9.67 -8.01 -7.36
N LEU A 80 9.12 -7.77 -8.55
CA LEU A 80 9.30 -8.62 -9.72
C LEU A 80 9.83 -7.75 -10.85
N GLU A 81 11.08 -8.01 -11.24
CA GLU A 81 11.84 -7.20 -12.19
C GLU A 81 11.98 -5.73 -11.72
N GLN A 82 11.15 -4.82 -12.23
CA GLN A 82 11.16 -3.38 -11.92
C GLN A 82 9.81 -2.87 -11.41
N ALA A 83 8.86 -3.76 -11.14
CA ALA A 83 7.52 -3.42 -10.69
C ALA A 83 7.17 -4.16 -9.40
N CYS A 84 6.38 -3.49 -8.56
CA CYS A 84 5.84 -4.09 -7.35
C CYS A 84 4.59 -4.89 -7.71
N THR A 85 4.64 -6.19 -7.46
CA THR A 85 3.57 -7.13 -7.76
C THR A 85 2.82 -7.48 -6.47
N PRO A 86 1.47 -7.46 -6.45
CA PRO A 86 0.70 -7.82 -5.27
C PRO A 86 0.99 -9.24 -4.78
N CYS A 87 0.98 -9.42 -3.47
CA CYS A 87 1.02 -10.73 -2.85
C CYS A 87 -0.25 -11.53 -3.10
N ASP A 88 -0.18 -12.84 -2.86
CA ASP A 88 -1.37 -13.68 -2.77
C ASP A 88 -2.33 -13.12 -1.70
N PRO A 89 -3.67 -13.08 -1.92
CA PRO A 89 -4.63 -12.53 -0.96
C PRO A 89 -4.63 -13.19 0.42
N SER A 90 -4.05 -14.39 0.54
CA SER A 90 -3.89 -15.09 1.83
C SER A 90 -2.74 -14.54 2.68
N CYS A 91 -1.82 -13.77 2.09
CA CYS A 91 -0.65 -13.19 2.75
C CYS A 91 -0.87 -11.71 3.10
N ALA A 92 -0.28 -11.24 4.20
CA ALA A 92 -0.13 -9.80 4.46
C ALA A 92 1.13 -9.24 3.79
N GLU A 93 2.21 -10.01 3.81
CA GLU A 93 3.46 -9.74 3.09
C GLU A 93 3.98 -11.03 2.48
N CYS A 94 4.76 -10.93 1.42
CA CYS A 94 5.30 -12.09 0.69
C CYS A 94 6.68 -11.80 0.11
N GLY A 95 7.47 -12.86 -0.07
CA GLY A 95 8.77 -12.81 -0.76
C GLY A 95 8.68 -13.19 -2.24
N GLY A 96 7.48 -13.50 -2.74
CA GLY A 96 7.28 -13.97 -4.10
C GLY A 96 5.84 -14.35 -4.40
N ALA A 97 5.63 -14.96 -5.57
CA ALA A 97 4.30 -15.36 -6.02
C ALA A 97 3.73 -16.56 -5.25
N GLY A 98 2.43 -16.48 -4.92
CA GLY A 98 1.61 -17.59 -4.42
C GLY A 98 1.49 -17.70 -2.89
N ALA A 99 0.45 -18.42 -2.45
CA ALA A 99 0.06 -18.58 -1.05
C ALA A 99 1.08 -19.29 -0.13
N SER A 100 2.14 -19.88 -0.70
CA SER A 100 3.24 -20.52 0.06
C SER A 100 4.48 -19.64 0.20
N LYS A 101 4.42 -18.40 -0.30
CA LYS A 101 5.51 -17.41 -0.25
C LYS A 101 5.21 -16.27 0.73
N CYS A 102 4.29 -16.46 1.66
CA CYS A 102 4.00 -15.46 2.69
C CYS A 102 5.22 -15.28 3.60
N THR A 103 5.54 -14.03 3.93
CA THR A 103 6.55 -13.65 4.95
C THR A 103 5.89 -13.01 6.16
N ALA A 104 4.66 -12.51 6.02
CA ALA A 104 3.80 -12.11 7.13
C ALA A 104 2.35 -12.48 6.82
N CYS A 105 1.58 -12.75 7.88
CA CYS A 105 0.19 -13.18 7.76
C CYS A 105 -0.79 -12.09 8.20
N PRO A 106 -2.02 -12.08 7.64
CA PRO A 106 -3.07 -11.20 8.11
C PRO A 106 -3.35 -11.45 9.61
N ALA A 107 -3.83 -10.41 10.29
CA ALA A 107 -4.18 -10.50 11.70
C ALA A 107 -5.13 -11.69 11.97
N GLY A 108 -4.83 -12.45 13.02
CA GLY A 108 -5.53 -13.68 13.39
C GLY A 108 -4.92 -14.96 12.83
N LYS A 109 -3.98 -14.86 11.87
CA LYS A 109 -3.28 -16.02 11.30
C LYS A 109 -1.79 -16.01 11.63
N MET A 110 -1.22 -17.20 11.77
CA MET A 110 0.22 -17.38 12.01
C MET A 110 0.92 -17.89 10.76
N LEU A 111 2.19 -17.52 10.60
CA LEU A 111 3.02 -18.03 9.51
C LEU A 111 3.55 -19.43 9.88
N ARG A 112 3.27 -20.40 9.01
CA ARG A 112 3.93 -21.71 9.02
C ARG A 112 4.90 -21.77 7.87
N TYR A 113 6.19 -21.84 8.18
CA TYR A 113 7.24 -21.94 7.17
C TYR A 113 7.09 -23.23 6.34
N ALA A 114 7.40 -23.13 5.06
CA ALA A 114 7.42 -24.31 4.18
C ALA A 114 8.57 -25.26 4.55
N ASP A 115 9.69 -24.69 4.99
CA ASP A 115 10.90 -25.39 5.43
C ASP A 115 11.53 -24.58 6.58
N GLU A 116 11.70 -25.21 7.74
CA GLU A 116 12.28 -24.60 8.94
C GLU A 116 13.77 -24.24 8.77
N GLY A 117 14.46 -24.84 7.79
CA GLY A 117 15.84 -24.49 7.44
C GLY A 117 15.96 -23.37 6.41
N LYS A 118 14.85 -22.91 5.83
CA LYS A 118 14.84 -21.92 4.72
C LYS A 118 13.80 -20.83 4.93
N LEU A 119 13.99 -20.07 5.99
CA LEU A 119 13.06 -19.02 6.43
C LEU A 119 12.83 -17.95 5.34
N ASN A 120 13.79 -17.73 4.45
CA ASN A 120 13.71 -16.80 3.33
C ASN A 120 12.82 -17.27 2.17
N GLU A 121 12.44 -18.55 2.11
CA GLU A 121 11.52 -19.05 1.08
C GLU A 121 10.05 -18.80 1.42
N GLY A 122 9.77 -18.28 2.63
CA GLY A 122 8.43 -17.97 3.11
C GLY A 122 7.65 -19.19 3.59
N GLY A 123 6.34 -19.02 3.69
CA GLY A 123 5.44 -20.05 4.18
C GLY A 123 3.98 -19.78 3.86
N GLN A 124 3.11 -20.51 4.57
CA GLN A 124 1.66 -20.42 4.43
C GLN A 124 1.06 -19.82 5.70
N CYS A 125 0.00 -19.02 5.53
CA CYS A 125 -0.78 -18.51 6.65
C CYS A 125 -1.80 -19.54 7.10
N VAL A 126 -1.66 -19.99 8.34
CA VAL A 126 -2.53 -20.96 8.99
C VAL A 126 -3.26 -20.33 10.16
N GLU A 127 -4.34 -20.97 10.60
CA GLU A 127 -5.06 -20.55 11.80
C GLU A 127 -4.14 -20.59 13.03
N GLY A 128 -4.49 -19.82 14.06
CA GLY A 128 -3.67 -19.66 15.27
C GLY A 128 -3.35 -20.97 16.02
N PRO A 129 -2.38 -20.94 16.94
CA PRO A 129 -1.91 -22.13 17.63
C PRO A 129 -2.90 -22.65 18.68
N GLU A 130 -2.82 -23.96 18.94
CA GLU A 130 -3.54 -24.59 20.05
C GLU A 130 -2.76 -24.44 21.36
N CYS A 131 -3.35 -23.75 22.34
CA CYS A 131 -2.70 -23.44 23.61
C CYS A 131 -3.63 -23.75 24.80
N GLU A 132 -3.08 -23.76 26.02
CA GLU A 132 -3.90 -23.61 27.24
C GLU A 132 -4.37 -22.16 27.37
N THR A 133 -3.49 -21.20 27.05
CA THR A 133 -3.81 -19.77 27.04
C THR A 133 -3.08 -19.08 25.89
N CYS A 134 -3.85 -18.42 25.01
CA CYS A 134 -3.34 -17.59 23.93
C CYS A 134 -3.31 -16.12 24.38
N GLY A 135 -2.44 -15.80 25.36
CA GLY A 135 -2.42 -14.51 26.04
C GLY A 135 -1.57 -13.43 25.38
N LEU A 136 -0.68 -13.79 24.45
CA LEU A 136 0.18 -12.84 23.76
C LEU A 136 -0.40 -12.49 22.39
N THR A 137 -0.47 -11.21 22.05
CA THR A 137 -0.91 -10.75 20.71
C THR A 137 0.23 -10.01 20.02
N ILE A 138 0.61 -10.45 18.82
CA ILE A 138 1.68 -9.86 18.00
C ILE A 138 1.11 -9.65 16.60
N GLY A 139 1.17 -8.42 16.07
CA GLY A 139 0.61 -8.11 14.75
C GLY A 139 -0.89 -8.41 14.59
N GLY A 140 -1.65 -8.43 15.70
CA GLY A 140 -3.06 -8.81 15.71
C GLY A 140 -3.33 -10.32 15.73
N THR A 141 -2.29 -11.16 15.74
CA THR A 141 -2.41 -12.62 15.88
C THR A 141 -2.13 -13.04 17.32
N LYS A 142 -2.95 -13.96 17.84
CA LYS A 142 -2.77 -14.52 19.19
C LYS A 142 -1.79 -15.69 19.16
N TYR A 143 -0.90 -15.73 20.15
CA TYR A 143 0.13 -16.74 20.33
C TYR A 143 0.08 -17.33 21.73
N CYS A 144 0.62 -18.54 21.90
CA CYS A 144 0.65 -19.22 23.18
C CYS A 144 1.47 -18.44 24.20
N SER A 145 0.84 -18.12 25.33
CA SER A 145 1.52 -17.65 26.55
C SER A 145 1.64 -18.76 27.59
N LYS A 146 0.82 -19.82 27.44
CA LYS A 146 0.80 -20.99 28.31
C LYS A 146 0.36 -22.23 27.54
N CYS A 147 1.03 -23.34 27.80
CA CYS A 147 0.81 -24.63 27.17
C CYS A 147 0.23 -25.67 28.13
N LYS A 148 -0.42 -26.69 27.56
CA LYS A 148 -0.89 -27.86 28.30
C LYS A 148 0.27 -28.80 28.59
N GLY A 149 0.23 -29.45 29.75
CA GLY A 149 1.22 -30.47 30.12
C GLY A 149 2.62 -29.88 30.35
N SER A 150 3.64 -30.56 29.82
CA SER A 150 5.06 -30.19 29.99
C SER A 150 5.65 -29.40 28.82
N SER A 151 4.86 -29.10 27.79
CA SER A 151 5.29 -28.22 26.71
C SER A 151 5.33 -26.77 27.18
N VAL A 152 6.11 -25.94 26.49
CA VAL A 152 6.18 -24.49 26.71
C VAL A 152 6.18 -23.77 25.36
N PRO A 153 5.78 -22.48 25.31
CA PRO A 153 5.72 -21.76 24.04
C PRO A 153 7.11 -21.50 23.45
N LEU A 154 7.29 -21.94 22.20
CA LEU A 154 8.42 -21.60 21.33
C LEU A 154 7.87 -20.93 20.07
N ASN A 155 8.32 -19.72 19.77
CA ASN A 155 7.82 -18.90 18.66
C ASN A 155 6.28 -18.81 18.64
N GLY A 156 5.68 -18.78 19.83
CA GLY A 156 4.24 -18.68 20.02
C GLY A 156 3.45 -19.97 19.84
N VAL A 157 4.10 -21.12 19.63
CA VAL A 157 3.46 -22.45 19.53
C VAL A 157 3.93 -23.37 20.66
N CYS A 158 3.04 -24.22 21.19
CA CYS A 158 3.41 -25.17 22.23
C CYS A 158 4.34 -26.26 21.71
N THR A 159 5.57 -26.25 22.22
CA THR A 159 6.65 -27.16 21.80
C THR A 159 7.24 -27.89 23.01
N SER A 160 7.69 -29.14 22.80
CA SER A 160 8.38 -29.89 23.85
C SER A 160 9.78 -29.33 24.09
N ASN A 161 10.10 -29.00 25.35
CA ASN A 161 11.40 -28.45 25.73
C ASN A 161 12.37 -29.57 26.12
N ALA A 162 12.78 -30.37 25.13
CA ALA A 162 13.68 -31.50 25.35
C ALA A 162 15.13 -31.05 25.61
N ALA A 163 15.86 -31.78 26.46
CA ALA A 163 17.23 -31.43 26.88
C ALA A 163 18.23 -31.23 25.72
N ARG A 164 18.01 -31.87 24.56
CA ARG A 164 18.89 -31.78 23.37
C ARG A 164 18.63 -30.55 22.50
N ALA A 165 17.52 -29.87 22.72
CA ALA A 165 17.07 -28.69 22.00
C ALA A 165 16.41 -27.70 22.98
N GLN A 166 17.05 -27.52 24.15
CA GLN A 166 16.48 -26.77 25.25
C GLN A 166 16.49 -25.27 24.93
N PHE A 167 15.32 -24.72 24.62
CA PHE A 167 15.13 -23.29 24.36
C PHE A 167 14.65 -22.53 25.60
N CYS A 168 14.12 -23.25 26.60
CA CYS A 168 13.68 -22.71 27.86
C CYS A 168 14.49 -23.33 29.02
N THR A 169 15.19 -22.50 29.80
CA THR A 169 16.00 -22.96 30.94
C THR A 169 15.21 -23.07 32.23
N THR A 170 14.20 -22.22 32.39
CA THR A 170 13.28 -22.26 33.52
C THR A 170 11.84 -22.18 33.02
N ALA A 171 11.06 -23.22 33.30
CA ALA A 171 9.65 -23.31 32.96
C ALA A 171 8.81 -23.42 34.23
N ALA A 172 7.64 -22.78 34.24
CA ALA A 172 6.66 -22.86 35.30
C ALA A 172 5.26 -22.88 34.69
N ASP A 173 4.40 -23.80 35.15
CA ASP A 173 3.00 -23.91 34.75
C ASP A 173 2.77 -23.90 33.23
N GLY A 174 3.62 -24.57 32.45
CA GLY A 174 3.47 -24.61 30.98
C GLY A 174 3.83 -23.30 30.27
N ALA A 175 4.48 -22.35 30.95
CA ALA A 175 5.10 -21.16 30.37
C ALA A 175 6.61 -21.17 30.62
N CYS A 176 7.37 -20.48 29.77
CA CYS A 176 8.78 -20.23 30.00
C CYS A 176 8.98 -18.91 30.76
N THR A 177 9.89 -18.89 31.72
CA THR A 177 10.26 -17.69 32.48
C THR A 177 11.69 -17.25 32.23
N VAL A 178 12.57 -18.15 31.81
CA VAL A 178 13.95 -17.84 31.39
C VAL A 178 14.28 -18.62 30.13
N CYS A 179 14.64 -17.90 29.07
CA CYS A 179 15.02 -18.50 27.81
C CYS A 179 16.51 -18.86 27.77
N ALA A 180 16.85 -19.82 26.92
CA ALA A 180 18.24 -20.13 26.60
C ALA A 180 18.87 -19.02 25.73
N ALA A 181 20.21 -19.01 25.64
CA ALA A 181 20.92 -18.10 24.75
C ALA A 181 20.49 -18.33 23.28
N GLY A 182 20.36 -17.25 22.51
CA GLY A 182 19.84 -17.28 21.14
C GLY A 182 18.32 -17.08 21.04
N TYR A 183 17.61 -17.10 22.17
CA TYR A 183 16.18 -16.78 22.26
C TYR A 183 15.96 -15.53 23.11
N PHE A 184 14.76 -14.97 23.08
CA PHE A 184 14.33 -13.93 24.01
C PHE A 184 12.95 -14.22 24.60
N ILE A 185 12.75 -13.76 25.83
CA ILE A 185 11.50 -13.89 26.58
C ILE A 185 10.47 -12.85 26.11
N GLN A 186 9.25 -13.30 25.79
CA GLN A 186 8.10 -12.42 25.59
C GLN A 186 6.81 -13.15 26.00
N GLY A 187 6.00 -12.56 26.89
CA GLY A 187 4.65 -13.07 27.19
C GLY A 187 4.56 -14.56 27.59
N GLY A 188 5.56 -15.10 28.30
CA GLY A 188 5.59 -16.51 28.74
C GLY A 188 6.14 -17.51 27.73
N GLY A 189 6.70 -17.05 26.62
CA GLY A 189 7.33 -17.89 25.61
C GLY A 189 8.74 -17.41 25.23
N CYS A 190 9.49 -18.30 24.56
CA CYS A 190 10.78 -17.97 23.96
C CYS A 190 10.64 -17.78 22.46
N TYR A 191 11.29 -16.75 21.93
CA TYR A 191 11.19 -16.34 20.53
C TYR A 191 12.58 -16.13 19.93
N GLU A 192 12.67 -16.31 18.62
CA GLU A 192 13.88 -16.06 17.83
C GLU A 192 13.74 -14.77 17.01
N THR A 193 14.83 -14.04 16.80
CA THR A 193 14.81 -12.77 16.04
C THR A 193 14.86 -12.95 14.53
N THR A 194 15.10 -14.17 14.06
CA THR A 194 15.29 -14.51 12.64
C THR A 194 14.02 -15.01 11.97
N ARG A 195 12.91 -15.09 12.73
CA ARG A 195 11.66 -15.64 12.24
C ARG A 195 10.45 -15.01 12.90
N GLN A 196 9.31 -15.19 12.25
CA GLN A 196 8.00 -14.83 12.75
C GLN A 196 7.57 -15.74 13.92
N PRO A 197 6.92 -15.18 14.96
CA PRO A 197 6.60 -13.77 15.15
C PRO A 197 7.71 -12.96 15.85
N GLY A 198 8.82 -13.60 16.24
CA GLY A 198 9.84 -12.97 17.08
C GLY A 198 10.57 -11.78 16.44
N GLU A 199 10.79 -11.82 15.13
CA GLU A 199 11.37 -10.70 14.36
C GLU A 199 10.55 -9.41 14.42
N GLN A 200 9.24 -9.49 14.72
CA GLN A 200 8.38 -8.32 14.93
C GLN A 200 8.56 -7.68 16.31
N ILE A 201 9.12 -8.43 17.27
CA ILE A 201 9.23 -7.99 18.66
C ILE A 201 10.64 -7.50 18.94
N CYS A 202 11.64 -8.28 18.54
CA CYS A 202 13.02 -8.07 18.93
C CYS A 202 13.93 -8.08 17.71
N ALA A 203 14.77 -7.06 17.61
CA ALA A 203 15.81 -6.96 16.58
C ALA A 203 17.13 -7.58 17.03
N LEU A 204 17.41 -7.59 18.34
CA LEU A 204 18.66 -8.12 18.90
C LEU A 204 18.43 -8.73 20.29
N THR A 205 18.88 -9.97 20.48
CA THR A 205 18.85 -10.65 21.78
C THR A 205 20.16 -10.47 22.54
N ASP A 206 20.11 -10.58 23.86
CA ASP A 206 21.30 -10.77 24.67
C ASP A 206 21.68 -12.26 24.81
N ASN A 207 22.77 -12.55 25.52
CA ASN A 207 23.22 -13.91 25.81
C ASN A 207 22.52 -14.56 27.01
N LYS A 208 21.45 -13.94 27.54
CA LYS A 208 20.74 -14.36 28.76
C LYS A 208 19.26 -14.63 28.51
N GLY A 209 18.84 -14.75 27.25
CA GLY A 209 17.46 -15.08 26.94
C GLY A 209 16.52 -13.85 26.94
N LYS A 210 17.05 -12.64 26.76
CA LYS A 210 16.30 -11.38 26.79
C LYS A 210 16.41 -10.61 25.49
N CYS A 211 15.45 -9.73 25.23
CA CYS A 211 15.58 -8.77 24.15
C CYS A 211 16.44 -7.59 24.60
N GLN A 212 17.42 -7.22 23.77
CA GLN A 212 18.28 -6.05 23.96
C GLN A 212 17.76 -4.84 23.17
N THR A 213 17.20 -5.06 21.99
CA THR A 213 16.68 -3.99 21.12
C THR A 213 15.34 -4.39 20.53
N CYS A 214 14.28 -3.66 20.88
CA CYS A 214 12.95 -3.94 20.38
C CYS A 214 12.80 -3.49 18.92
N ALA A 215 12.15 -4.31 18.10
CA ALA A 215 11.94 -4.02 16.67
C ALA A 215 11.02 -2.81 16.45
N ASN A 216 10.21 -2.44 17.44
CA ASN A 216 9.33 -1.28 17.39
C ASN A 216 10.01 0.06 17.77
N GLY A 217 11.32 0.04 18.02
CA GLY A 217 12.11 1.22 18.37
C GLY A 217 12.09 1.61 19.85
N LEU A 218 11.35 0.90 20.70
CA LEU A 218 11.37 1.11 22.15
C LEU A 218 12.55 0.42 22.82
N GLY A 219 12.85 0.84 24.06
CA GLY A 219 13.72 0.09 24.95
C GLY A 219 12.99 -1.09 25.60
N PRO A 220 13.65 -2.24 25.81
CA PRO A 220 13.10 -3.33 26.60
C PRO A 220 12.94 -2.91 28.07
N ASP A 221 12.03 -3.56 28.79
CA ASP A 221 11.85 -3.39 30.23
C ASP A 221 12.98 -4.05 31.05
N GLY A 222 12.92 -3.94 32.39
CA GLY A 222 13.90 -4.57 33.28
C GLY A 222 13.95 -6.11 33.20
N ALA A 223 12.86 -6.74 32.74
CA ALA A 223 12.81 -8.17 32.48
C ALA A 223 13.38 -8.56 31.11
N GLY A 224 13.63 -7.59 30.22
CA GLY A 224 14.10 -7.83 28.86
C GLY A 224 12.97 -8.13 27.88
N THR A 225 11.74 -7.74 28.21
CA THR A 225 10.57 -7.85 27.34
C THR A 225 10.34 -6.53 26.62
N CYS A 226 9.77 -6.59 25.42
CA CYS A 226 9.48 -5.41 24.63
C CYS A 226 8.04 -4.93 24.86
N PRO A 227 7.86 -3.69 25.33
CA PRO A 227 6.53 -3.06 25.37
C PRO A 227 5.97 -2.90 23.96
N SER A 228 4.65 -2.88 23.83
CA SER A 228 3.96 -2.67 22.56
C SER A 228 3.67 -1.20 22.28
N CYS A 229 3.64 -0.83 21.00
CA CYS A 229 3.10 0.45 20.56
C CYS A 229 1.56 0.40 20.52
N ASP A 230 0.94 1.56 20.30
CA ASP A 230 -0.48 1.58 19.91
C ASP A 230 -0.69 0.69 18.66
N PRO A 231 -1.82 -0.04 18.52
CA PRO A 231 -2.06 -0.95 17.41
C PRO A 231 -1.99 -0.33 16.01
N THR A 232 -2.15 1.00 15.90
CA THR A 232 -2.03 1.73 14.64
C THR A 232 -0.58 2.10 14.28
N CYS A 233 0.36 1.98 15.22
CA CYS A 233 1.78 2.24 15.01
C CYS A 233 2.53 0.96 14.63
N LYS A 234 3.54 1.09 13.75
CA LYS A 234 4.58 0.07 13.57
C LYS A 234 5.76 0.31 14.51
N THR A 235 6.20 1.56 14.63
CA THR A 235 7.20 2.00 15.62
C THR A 235 6.70 3.22 16.38
N CYS A 236 7.16 3.39 17.61
CA CYS A 236 6.72 4.49 18.47
C CYS A 236 7.83 4.97 19.40
N SER A 237 7.69 6.19 19.92
CA SER A 237 8.59 6.76 20.92
C SER A 237 8.11 6.52 22.36
N ALA A 238 6.85 6.13 22.54
CA ALA A 238 6.29 5.70 23.82
C ALA A 238 5.31 4.54 23.63
N ALA A 239 5.33 3.61 24.59
CA ALA A 239 4.46 2.44 24.58
C ALA A 239 2.98 2.82 24.71
N ASN A 240 2.12 2.14 23.94
CA ASN A 240 0.66 2.25 24.01
C ASN A 240 0.09 3.69 23.92
N GLN A 241 0.75 4.57 23.17
CA GLN A 241 0.30 5.94 22.94
C GLN A 241 0.08 6.21 21.45
N GLU A 242 -1.17 6.45 21.06
CA GLU A 242 -1.58 6.70 19.67
C GLU A 242 -0.86 7.91 19.06
N ASN A 243 -0.56 8.95 19.84
CA ASN A 243 0.08 10.17 19.38
C ASN A 243 1.61 10.08 19.35
N LYS A 244 2.19 8.90 19.62
CA LYS A 244 3.63 8.66 19.67
C LYS A 244 4.12 7.71 18.59
N CYS A 245 3.35 7.48 17.53
CA CYS A 245 3.81 6.71 16.39
C CYS A 245 4.91 7.46 15.63
N THR A 246 6.07 6.82 15.47
CA THR A 246 7.15 7.29 14.59
C THR A 246 7.04 6.68 13.19
N THR A 247 6.39 5.52 13.06
CA THR A 247 5.92 4.94 11.79
C THR A 247 4.56 4.26 11.98
N CYS A 248 3.78 4.17 10.90
CA CYS A 248 2.45 3.60 10.94
C CYS A 248 2.42 2.13 10.53
N ALA A 249 1.48 1.37 11.10
CA ALA A 249 1.15 0.04 10.65
C ALA A 249 0.60 0.08 9.21
N THR A 250 0.66 -1.05 8.50
CA THR A 250 0.11 -1.18 7.14
C THR A 250 -1.37 -0.81 7.13
N GLY A 251 -1.78 -0.03 6.13
CA GLY A 251 -3.14 0.51 6.03
C GLY A 251 -3.36 1.81 6.81
N TYR A 252 -2.32 2.36 7.43
CA TYR A 252 -2.34 3.65 8.11
C TYR A 252 -1.25 4.59 7.59
N TYR A 253 -1.50 5.88 7.68
CA TYR A 253 -0.57 6.94 7.33
C TYR A 253 -0.51 8.00 8.43
N LYS A 254 0.52 8.84 8.41
CA LYS A 254 0.62 10.03 9.26
C LYS A 254 1.16 11.20 8.44
N THR A 255 0.76 12.41 8.82
CA THR A 255 1.21 13.65 8.17
C THR A 255 2.39 14.30 8.90
N ALA A 256 2.63 13.93 10.16
CA ALA A 256 3.71 14.45 10.99
C ALA A 256 4.85 13.43 11.17
N LEU A 257 6.02 13.93 11.58
CA LEU A 257 7.18 13.09 11.91
C LEU A 257 6.93 12.19 13.13
N GLU A 258 6.07 12.61 14.05
CA GLU A 258 5.53 11.83 15.15
C GLU A 258 4.05 12.23 15.33
N GLY A 259 3.17 11.27 15.57
CA GLY A 259 1.75 11.57 15.77
C GLY A 259 0.82 10.39 15.57
N VAL A 260 -0.48 10.68 15.48
CA VAL A 260 -1.53 9.68 15.30
C VAL A 260 -1.50 9.12 13.88
N CYS A 261 -1.56 7.79 13.77
CA CYS A 261 -1.71 7.07 12.51
C CYS A 261 -3.19 6.97 12.13
N THR A 262 -3.53 7.49 10.95
CA THR A 262 -4.90 7.52 10.41
C THR A 262 -5.07 6.43 9.36
N SER A 263 -6.21 5.75 9.36
CA SER A 263 -6.51 4.71 8.36
C SER A 263 -6.55 5.30 6.94
N CYS A 264 -5.98 4.57 5.97
CA CYS A 264 -6.04 4.90 4.55
C CYS A 264 -7.46 4.96 3.97
N GLU A 265 -8.46 4.41 4.68
CA GLU A 265 -9.84 4.34 4.20
C GLU A 265 -10.76 5.39 4.86
N SER A 266 -10.30 6.04 5.93
CA SER A 266 -11.11 6.96 6.71
C SER A 266 -10.77 8.41 6.39
N ASP A 267 -11.81 9.25 6.36
CA ASP A 267 -11.65 10.69 6.25
C ASP A 267 -11.21 11.27 7.61
N SER A 268 -10.21 12.13 7.61
CA SER A 268 -9.70 12.75 8.84
C SER A 268 -8.92 14.02 8.55
N ASN A 269 -9.13 15.07 9.33
CA ASN A 269 -8.34 16.31 9.30
C ASN A 269 -8.15 16.92 7.88
N GLY A 270 -9.19 16.89 7.04
CA GLY A 270 -9.13 17.41 5.67
C GLY A 270 -8.43 16.49 4.66
N VAL A 271 -8.10 15.25 5.07
CA VAL A 271 -7.63 14.18 4.20
C VAL A 271 -8.78 13.21 3.94
N THR A 272 -8.99 12.85 2.68
CA THR A 272 -10.03 11.90 2.24
C THR A 272 -9.43 10.51 2.07
N GLY A 273 -10.02 9.51 2.70
CA GLY A 273 -9.61 8.12 2.57
C GLY A 273 -10.02 7.51 1.23
N VAL A 274 -9.31 6.48 0.80
CA VAL A 274 -9.66 5.68 -0.38
C VAL A 274 -10.16 4.32 0.09
N ARG A 275 -11.42 4.01 -0.20
CA ARG A 275 -12.04 2.71 0.14
C ARG A 275 -11.23 1.56 -0.46
N ASN A 276 -11.07 0.49 0.31
CA ASN A 276 -10.28 -0.69 -0.05
C ASN A 276 -8.81 -0.38 -0.31
N CYS A 277 -8.26 0.71 0.22
CA CYS A 277 -6.83 0.96 0.11
C CYS A 277 -6.06 0.18 1.18
N LEU A 278 -5.13 -0.67 0.74
CA LEU A 278 -4.29 -1.47 1.64
C LEU A 278 -3.04 -0.70 2.08
N ASN A 279 -2.46 0.11 1.19
CA ASN A 279 -1.28 0.91 1.48
C ASN A 279 -1.39 2.28 0.82
N CYS A 280 -1.11 3.35 1.58
CA CYS A 280 -1.26 4.72 1.11
C CYS A 280 -0.18 5.66 1.65
N ALA A 281 -0.08 6.82 1.01
CA ALA A 281 0.65 7.98 1.54
C ALA A 281 -0.27 9.19 1.76
N PRO A 282 0.08 10.08 2.70
CA PRO A 282 -0.62 11.33 2.87
C PRO A 282 -0.52 12.23 1.62
N PRO A 283 -1.47 13.14 1.40
CA PRO A 283 -1.37 14.14 0.35
C PRO A 283 -0.23 15.13 0.62
N SER A 284 0.50 15.53 -0.43
CA SER A 284 1.67 16.42 -0.33
C SER A 284 1.35 17.82 0.24
N ALA A 285 0.10 18.29 0.10
CA ALA A 285 -0.34 19.59 0.58
C ALA A 285 -1.00 19.54 1.98
N GLY A 286 -0.96 18.38 2.66
CA GLY A 286 -1.59 18.19 3.97
C GLY A 286 -3.12 18.10 3.96
N SER A 287 -3.76 18.30 2.81
CA SER A 287 -5.20 18.13 2.58
C SER A 287 -5.44 17.51 1.20
N GLY A 288 -6.57 16.81 1.03
CA GLY A 288 -6.93 16.09 -0.19
C GLY A 288 -6.98 14.57 -0.01
N SER A 289 -7.12 13.82 -1.11
CA SER A 289 -7.19 12.35 -1.04
C SER A 289 -5.83 11.74 -0.72
N VAL A 290 -5.82 10.64 0.06
CA VAL A 290 -4.63 9.80 0.18
C VAL A 290 -4.23 9.23 -1.18
N LEU A 291 -2.92 9.05 -1.39
CA LEU A 291 -2.40 8.36 -2.56
C LEU A 291 -2.34 6.86 -2.28
N CYS A 292 -3.23 6.08 -2.88
CA CYS A 292 -3.26 4.64 -2.71
C CYS A 292 -2.29 3.92 -3.66
N TYR A 293 -1.37 3.15 -3.08
CA TYR A 293 -0.37 2.36 -3.83
C TYR A 293 -0.85 0.96 -4.17
N LEU A 294 -1.70 0.38 -3.32
CA LEU A 294 -2.20 -0.97 -3.45
C LEU A 294 -3.64 -1.04 -2.94
N MET A 295 -4.53 -1.60 -3.76
CA MET A 295 -5.91 -1.89 -3.39
C MET A 295 -6.00 -3.29 -2.76
N LYS A 296 -6.91 -3.48 -1.81
CA LYS A 296 -7.27 -4.80 -1.26
C LYS A 296 -7.85 -5.67 -2.38
N GLY A 297 -7.33 -6.89 -2.52
CA GLY A 297 -7.79 -7.84 -3.54
C GLY A 297 -7.10 -7.76 -4.90
N GLY A 298 -6.06 -6.92 -5.06
CA GLY A 298 -5.23 -6.90 -6.28
C GLY A 298 -5.87 -6.24 -7.50
N ASP A 299 -7.17 -5.93 -7.47
CA ASP A 299 -7.87 -5.16 -8.49
C ASP A 299 -7.38 -3.71 -8.52
N SER A 300 -6.32 -3.48 -9.30
CA SER A 300 -5.70 -2.17 -9.52
C SER A 300 -6.43 -1.35 -10.59
N THR A 301 -7.69 -1.69 -10.89
CA THR A 301 -8.61 -0.87 -11.68
C THR A 301 -9.05 0.33 -10.83
N GLY A 302 -8.10 1.22 -10.58
CA GLY A 302 -8.27 2.48 -9.88
C GLY A 302 -9.17 3.45 -10.66
N GLY A 303 -10.46 3.13 -10.76
CA GLY A 303 -11.50 4.11 -11.03
C GLY A 303 -11.52 5.08 -9.86
N SER A 304 -10.97 6.26 -10.08
CA SER A 304 -11.09 7.41 -9.16
C SER A 304 -12.55 7.56 -8.74
N THR A 305 -12.85 7.36 -7.45
CA THR A 305 -14.16 7.66 -6.88
C THR A 305 -14.36 9.16 -6.62
N ASN A 306 -13.46 10.03 -7.09
CA ASN A 306 -13.78 11.45 -7.31
C ASN A 306 -14.55 11.65 -8.63
N LYS A 307 -15.59 10.84 -8.83
CA LYS A 307 -16.73 11.23 -9.65
C LYS A 307 -17.82 11.65 -8.67
N SER A 308 -17.93 12.95 -8.46
CA SER A 308 -19.20 13.59 -8.11
C SER A 308 -20.30 12.87 -8.88
N GLY A 309 -21.25 12.30 -8.16
CA GLY A 309 -22.22 11.37 -8.71
C GLY A 309 -22.91 11.92 -9.96
N LEU A 310 -22.63 11.29 -11.10
CA LEU A 310 -23.55 11.16 -12.21
C LEU A 310 -23.34 9.75 -12.77
N SER A 311 -24.33 8.91 -12.53
CA SER A 311 -24.44 7.55 -13.05
C SER A 311 -24.16 7.53 -14.55
N THR A 312 -23.24 6.67 -14.97
CA THR A 312 -22.90 6.40 -16.37
C THR A 312 -24.07 5.78 -17.17
N GLY A 313 -25.27 5.71 -16.58
CA GLY A 313 -26.53 5.32 -17.23
C GLY A 313 -27.37 6.47 -17.82
N ALA A 314 -26.86 7.70 -17.93
CA ALA A 314 -27.61 8.83 -18.53
C ALA A 314 -26.96 9.44 -19.79
N ILE A 315 -25.73 9.07 -20.15
CA ILE A 315 -24.96 9.72 -21.24
C ILE A 315 -24.87 8.79 -22.48
N ALA A 316 -25.98 8.14 -22.80
CA ALA A 316 -26.24 7.52 -24.11
C ALA A 316 -27.65 7.84 -24.65
N GLY A 317 -28.35 8.82 -24.06
CA GLY A 317 -29.70 9.22 -24.48
C GLY A 317 -29.87 10.69 -24.87
N ILE A 318 -28.86 11.55 -24.66
CA ILE A 318 -29.01 13.00 -24.88
C ILE A 318 -28.59 13.41 -26.30
N SER A 319 -27.78 12.62 -27.00
CA SER A 319 -27.36 12.91 -28.39
C SER A 319 -28.44 12.59 -29.44
N VAL A 320 -29.38 11.69 -29.15
CA VAL A 320 -30.45 11.34 -30.10
C VAL A 320 -31.65 12.29 -29.98
N ALA A 321 -31.97 12.78 -28.78
CA ALA A 321 -33.07 13.71 -28.58
C ALA A 321 -32.83 15.07 -29.25
N VAL A 322 -31.59 15.60 -29.20
CA VAL A 322 -31.26 16.88 -29.86
C VAL A 322 -31.31 16.76 -31.39
N VAL A 323 -30.86 15.63 -31.96
CA VAL A 323 -30.92 15.41 -33.42
C VAL A 323 -32.37 15.24 -33.89
N ILE A 324 -33.24 14.59 -33.12
CA ILE A 324 -34.67 14.47 -33.46
C ILE A 324 -35.37 15.83 -33.34
N VAL A 325 -35.07 16.63 -32.31
CA VAL A 325 -35.68 17.95 -32.12
C VAL A 325 -35.22 18.91 -33.21
N VAL A 326 -33.93 18.97 -33.52
CA VAL A 326 -33.39 19.84 -34.58
C VAL A 326 -33.82 19.36 -35.96
N GLY A 327 -33.79 18.06 -36.23
CA GLY A 327 -34.27 17.47 -37.49
C GLY A 327 -35.78 17.68 -37.71
N GLY A 328 -36.58 17.55 -36.65
CA GLY A 328 -38.02 17.83 -36.67
C GLY A 328 -38.34 19.31 -36.90
N LEU A 329 -37.58 20.22 -36.28
CA LEU A 329 -37.75 21.67 -36.46
C LEU A 329 -37.40 22.12 -37.89
N VAL A 330 -36.30 21.60 -38.44
CA VAL A 330 -35.89 21.92 -39.83
C VAL A 330 -36.89 21.33 -40.83
N GLY A 331 -37.37 20.10 -40.61
CA GLY A 331 -38.40 19.48 -41.44
C GLY A 331 -39.73 20.23 -41.42
N PHE A 332 -40.18 20.66 -40.23
CA PHE A 332 -41.40 21.45 -40.07
C PHE A 332 -41.30 22.83 -40.71
N LEU A 333 -40.16 23.51 -40.59
CA LEU A 333 -39.92 24.80 -41.24
C LEU A 333 -39.88 24.68 -42.77
N CYS A 334 -39.23 23.64 -43.32
CA CYS A 334 -39.24 23.39 -44.76
C CYS A 334 -40.66 23.09 -45.28
N TRP A 335 -41.45 22.27 -44.59
CA TRP A 335 -42.85 22.05 -44.94
C TRP A 335 -43.64 23.36 -44.88
N TRP A 336 -43.52 24.12 -43.79
CA TRP A 336 -44.30 25.33 -43.57
C TRP A 336 -44.05 26.38 -44.65
N PHE A 337 -42.79 26.59 -45.05
CA PHE A 337 -42.48 27.57 -46.10
C PHE A 337 -42.83 27.09 -47.52
N ILE A 338 -42.77 25.78 -47.80
CA ILE A 338 -43.07 25.24 -49.13
C ILE A 338 -44.58 25.05 -49.36
N CYS A 339 -45.32 24.59 -48.34
CA CYS A 339 -46.73 24.26 -48.48
C CYS A 339 -47.68 25.42 -48.14
N ARG A 340 -47.23 26.45 -47.40
CA ARG A 340 -48.07 27.61 -47.08
C ARG A 340 -48.02 28.73 -48.12
N GLY A 341 -47.14 28.62 -49.13
CA GLY A 341 -47.08 29.54 -50.27
C GLY A 341 -48.11 29.26 -51.38
N LYS A 342 -49.07 28.36 -51.16
CA LYS A 342 -50.09 28.01 -52.15
C LYS A 342 -51.47 27.88 -51.49
N ALA A 343 -51.90 28.96 -50.85
CA ALA A 343 -53.29 29.26 -50.51
C ALA A 343 -53.51 30.76 -50.70
#